data_AF-A0A1H3RAD3-F1
#
_entry.id   AF-A0A1H3RAD3-F1
#
_cell.length_a   1.000
_cell.length_b   1.000
_cell.length_c   1.000
_cell.angle_alpha   90.00
_cell.angle_beta   90.00
_cell.angle_gamma   90.00
#
_symmetry.space_group_name_H-M   'P 1'
#
loop_
_entity.id
_entity.type
_entity.pdbx_description
1 polymer ?
#
loop_
_entity_poly.entity_id
_entity_poly.type
_entity_poly.pdbx_seq_one_letter_code
_entity_poly.pdbx_strand_id
1 'polypeptide(L)'
;MGKNVWRKKITAILAEHVWEHLSYAEGTAAAKICYDYLQAGGHIRCAVPDGYFREEGYQNMIKVGGPGPKEHPAASHKIVYNYQTLTNMFEEAGFAVVLLEYVDEKGIFHEHVWNGADGVIFRSKKYDPRNQGDKLVFPSLIVDAIKK
;
A
#
# COMPACT_ATOMS: atom_id res chain seq x y z
N MET A 1 19.92 22.37 29.68
CA MET A 1 18.62 22.95 29.26
C MET A 1 18.14 22.19 28.02
N GLY A 2 17.36 21.11 28.21
CA GLY A 2 16.86 20.30 27.11
C GLY A 2 15.74 21.05 26.37
N LYS A 3 15.89 21.24 25.07
CA LYS A 3 14.82 21.80 24.23
C LYS A 3 13.69 20.78 24.17
N ASN A 4 12.64 20.95 24.97
CA ASN A 4 11.36 20.29 24.77
C ASN A 4 10.74 20.84 23.48
N VAL A 5 11.17 20.29 22.35
CA VAL A 5 10.44 20.44 21.09
C VAL A 5 9.24 19.52 21.21
N TRP A 6 8.05 20.11 21.34
CA TRP A 6 6.79 19.40 21.17
C TRP A 6 6.77 18.78 19.78
N ARG A 7 7.27 17.55 19.66
CA ARG A 7 7.30 16.80 18.40
C ARG A 7 5.84 16.46 18.12
N LYS A 8 5.14 17.32 17.35
CA LYS A 8 3.80 16.98 16.83
C LYS A 8 3.98 15.68 16.05
N LYS A 9 3.56 14.57 16.66
CA LYS A 9 3.63 13.25 16.03
C LYS A 9 2.48 13.16 15.03
N ILE A 10 2.76 12.56 13.89
CA ILE A 10 1.81 12.42 12.79
C ILE A 10 0.75 11.40 13.21
N THR A 11 -0.51 11.66 12.88
CA THR A 11 -1.63 10.74 13.15
C THR A 11 -1.79 9.69 12.05
N ALA A 12 -1.58 10.08 10.79
CA ALA A 12 -1.72 9.21 9.63
C ALA A 12 -0.72 9.59 8.53
N ILE A 13 -0.23 8.58 7.81
CA ILE A 13 0.56 8.72 6.59
C ILE A 13 -0.22 8.04 5.47
N LEU A 14 -0.41 8.73 4.35
CA LEU A 14 -1.05 8.16 3.15
C LEU A 14 0.02 7.89 2.09
N ALA A 15 0.06 6.68 1.56
CA ALA A 15 0.98 6.28 0.50
C ALA A 15 0.21 5.45 -0.55
N GLU A 16 0.00 6.03 -1.72
CA GLU A 16 -0.63 5.36 -2.86
C GLU A 16 0.41 5.26 -3.99
N HIS A 17 0.72 4.04 -4.41
CA HIS A 17 1.70 3.73 -5.44
C HIS A 17 3.13 4.22 -5.14
N VAL A 18 3.59 3.97 -3.91
CA VAL A 18 4.95 4.35 -3.45
C VAL A 18 5.81 3.12 -3.17
N TRP A 19 5.26 2.13 -2.46
CA TRP A 19 6.08 1.04 -1.90
C TRP A 19 6.61 0.08 -2.95
N GLU A 20 5.92 -0.08 -4.07
CA GLU A 20 6.38 -0.92 -5.19
C GLU A 20 7.64 -0.37 -5.88
N HIS A 21 7.97 0.90 -5.68
CA HIS A 21 9.20 1.55 -6.16
C HIS A 21 10.40 1.35 -5.21
N LEU A 22 10.15 0.78 -4.04
CA LEU A 22 11.16 0.40 -3.07
C LEU A 22 11.43 -1.09 -3.18
N SER A 23 12.68 -1.51 -3.04
CA SER A 23 12.98 -2.91 -2.77
C SER A 23 12.42 -3.29 -1.41
N TYR A 24 12.24 -4.58 -1.14
CA TYR A 24 11.73 -5.04 0.15
C TYR A 24 12.48 -4.43 1.34
N ALA A 25 13.82 -4.43 1.29
CA ALA A 25 14.66 -3.85 2.34
C ALA A 25 14.52 -2.33 2.48
N GLU A 26 14.44 -1.60 1.36
CA GLU A 26 14.16 -0.14 1.37
C GLU A 26 12.76 0.14 1.93
N GLY A 27 11.77 -0.67 1.57
CA GLY A 27 10.39 -0.59 2.07
C GLY A 27 10.31 -0.80 3.59
N THR A 28 10.97 -1.84 4.12
CA THR A 28 11.05 -2.09 5.57
C THR A 28 11.77 -0.94 6.28
N ALA A 29 12.85 -0.41 5.71
CA ALA A 29 13.58 0.73 6.28
C ALA A 29 12.71 2.01 6.29
N ALA A 30 12.00 2.29 5.19
CA ALA A 30 11.06 3.41 5.10
C ALA A 30 9.92 3.28 6.12
N ALA A 31 9.36 2.08 6.28
CA ALA A 31 8.31 1.81 7.25
C ALA A 31 8.81 2.06 8.69
N LYS A 32 10.02 1.64 9.04
CA LYS A 32 10.64 1.93 10.35
C LYS A 32 10.80 3.43 10.60
N ILE A 33 11.22 4.17 9.59
CA ILE A 33 11.29 5.65 9.68
C ILE A 33 9.89 6.21 9.95
N CYS A 34 8.87 5.81 9.18
CA CYS A 34 7.50 6.24 9.41
C CYS A 34 7.02 5.91 10.83
N TYR A 35 7.35 4.73 11.35
CA TYR A 35 7.02 4.30 12.70
C TYR A 35 7.52 5.30 13.74
N ASP A 36 8.75 5.82 13.62
CA ASP A 36 9.33 6.77 14.58
C ASP A 36 8.58 8.12 14.64
N TYR A 37 7.99 8.54 13.53
CA TYR A 37 7.27 9.82 13.42
C TYR A 37 5.77 9.70 13.73
N LEU A 38 5.19 8.51 13.65
CA LEU A 38 3.81 8.25 14.04
C LEU A 38 3.65 8.29 15.57
N GLN A 39 2.48 8.78 16.02
CA GLN A 39 2.04 8.57 17.40
C GLN A 39 1.54 7.14 17.61
N ALA A 40 1.44 6.71 18.87
CA ALA A 40 0.77 5.44 19.18
C ALA A 40 -0.69 5.49 18.69
N GLY A 41 -1.16 4.41 18.07
CA GLY A 41 -2.45 4.33 17.39
C GLY A 41 -2.52 5.04 16.03
N GLY A 42 -1.45 5.72 15.58
CA GLY A 42 -1.40 6.27 14.23
C GLY A 42 -1.09 5.20 13.18
N HIS A 43 -1.41 5.47 11.92
CA HIS A 43 -1.29 4.47 10.84
C HIS A 43 -0.60 4.99 9.58
N ILE A 44 -0.12 4.04 8.79
CA ILE A 44 0.16 4.23 7.36
C ILE A 44 -0.97 3.56 6.59
N ARG A 45 -1.72 4.32 5.79
CA ARG A 45 -2.60 3.75 4.77
C ARG A 45 -1.81 3.60 3.49
N CYS A 46 -1.50 2.36 3.14
CA CYS A 46 -0.67 2.02 2.00
C CYS A 46 -1.50 1.31 0.93
N ALA A 47 -1.43 1.78 -0.31
CA ALA A 47 -2.00 1.14 -1.47
C ALA A 47 -0.93 0.88 -2.53
N VAL A 48 -0.86 -0.35 -3.03
CA VAL A 48 0.07 -0.79 -4.09
C VAL A 48 -0.69 -1.63 -5.13
N PRO A 49 -0.13 -1.88 -6.32
CA PRO A 49 -0.66 -2.89 -7.22
C PRO A 49 -0.69 -4.28 -6.57
N ASP A 50 -1.71 -5.07 -6.87
CA ASP A 50 -1.95 -6.40 -6.30
C ASP A 50 -1.45 -7.53 -7.22
N GLY A 51 -0.40 -8.22 -6.78
CA GLY A 51 0.20 -9.35 -7.49
C GLY A 51 -0.67 -10.61 -7.59
N TYR A 52 -1.76 -10.70 -6.84
CA TYR A 52 -2.74 -11.79 -6.97
C TYR A 52 -3.93 -11.47 -7.86
N PHE A 53 -4.05 -10.24 -8.38
CA PHE A 53 -5.07 -9.92 -9.37
C PHE A 53 -4.73 -10.51 -10.75
N ARG A 54 -5.40 -11.61 -11.13
CA ARG A 54 -5.05 -12.47 -12.28
C ARG A 54 -5.54 -11.98 -13.64
N GLU A 55 -5.37 -10.70 -13.93
CA GLU A 55 -5.64 -10.15 -15.27
C GLU A 55 -4.31 -9.91 -16.00
N GLU A 56 -4.15 -10.51 -17.19
CA GLU A 56 -2.88 -10.49 -17.92
C GLU A 56 -2.44 -9.07 -18.28
N GLY A 57 -3.36 -8.26 -18.79
CA GLY A 57 -3.09 -6.86 -19.12
C GLY A 57 -2.68 -6.04 -17.89
N TYR A 58 -3.31 -6.32 -16.74
CA TYR A 58 -2.96 -5.71 -15.47
C TYR A 58 -1.55 -6.08 -15.04
N GLN A 59 -1.25 -7.38 -14.95
CA GLN A 59 0.05 -7.88 -14.52
C GLN A 59 1.18 -7.38 -15.44
N ASN A 60 0.94 -7.29 -16.75
CA ASN A 60 1.89 -6.72 -17.69
C ASN A 60 2.18 -5.23 -17.44
N MET A 61 1.17 -4.45 -17.03
CA MET A 61 1.35 -3.02 -16.71
C MET A 61 2.13 -2.79 -15.41
N ILE A 62 1.97 -3.66 -14.41
CA ILE A 62 2.48 -3.43 -13.06
C ILE A 62 3.78 -4.19 -12.73
N LYS A 63 4.23 -5.08 -13.62
CA LYS A 63 5.45 -5.88 -13.40
C LYS A 63 6.68 -5.02 -13.09
N VAL A 64 7.67 -5.63 -12.46
CA VAL A 64 9.00 -5.02 -12.23
C VAL A 64 9.57 -4.50 -13.55
N GLY A 65 10.00 -3.24 -13.58
CA GLY A 65 10.47 -2.56 -14.79
C GLY A 65 9.38 -2.12 -15.78
N GLY A 66 8.09 -2.32 -15.46
CA GLY A 66 6.96 -1.86 -16.24
C GLY A 66 6.78 -2.55 -17.60
N PRO A 67 5.87 -2.06 -18.46
CA PRO A 67 5.53 -2.69 -19.74
C PRO A 67 6.55 -2.41 -20.87
N GLY A 68 7.67 -1.75 -20.60
CA GLY A 68 8.76 -1.50 -21.57
C GLY A 68 9.20 -0.04 -21.68
N PRO A 69 8.31 0.94 -21.86
CA PRO A 69 8.71 2.35 -21.96
C PRO A 69 9.34 2.87 -20.65
N LYS A 70 10.47 3.58 -20.75
CA LYS A 70 11.20 4.13 -19.58
C LYS A 70 10.41 5.21 -18.83
N GLU A 71 9.53 5.93 -19.54
CA GLU A 71 8.67 6.96 -18.97
C GLU A 71 7.39 6.40 -18.33
N HIS A 72 7.17 5.08 -18.41
CA HIS A 72 6.02 4.48 -17.77
C HIS A 72 6.17 4.56 -16.25
N PRO A 73 5.11 4.86 -15.47
CA PRO A 73 5.21 4.93 -14.01
C PRO A 73 5.84 3.67 -13.42
N ALA A 74 5.40 2.50 -13.89
CA ALA A 74 5.93 1.21 -13.46
C ALA A 74 7.38 0.90 -13.89
N ALA A 75 8.03 1.73 -14.71
CA ALA A 75 9.40 1.49 -15.16
C ALA A 75 10.40 1.41 -13.99
N SER A 76 10.07 2.03 -12.86
CA SER A 76 10.86 1.99 -11.63
C SER A 76 10.30 1.07 -10.55
N HIS A 77 9.27 0.26 -10.84
CA HIS A 77 8.83 -0.79 -9.91
C HIS A 77 9.99 -1.76 -9.66
N LYS A 78 10.27 -2.01 -8.39
CA LYS A 78 11.28 -2.96 -7.91
C LYS A 78 10.65 -4.24 -7.38
N ILE A 79 9.37 -4.21 -7.01
CA ILE A 79 8.64 -5.34 -6.44
C ILE A 79 7.16 -5.26 -6.83
N VAL A 80 6.51 -6.42 -6.94
CA VAL A 80 5.06 -6.53 -7.00
C VAL A 80 4.61 -7.25 -5.74
N TYR A 81 3.83 -6.58 -4.91
CA TYR A 81 3.36 -7.11 -3.64
C TYR A 81 2.10 -7.94 -3.81
N ASN A 82 1.92 -8.92 -2.94
CA ASN A 82 0.62 -9.49 -2.62
C ASN A 82 0.33 -9.21 -1.14
N TYR A 83 -0.87 -9.56 -0.66
CA TYR A 83 -1.25 -9.25 0.72
C TYR A 83 -0.27 -9.84 1.76
N GLN A 84 0.30 -11.02 1.50
CA GLN A 84 1.25 -11.66 2.42
C GLN A 84 2.58 -10.89 2.46
N THR A 85 3.16 -10.57 1.30
CA THR A 85 4.47 -9.92 1.24
C THR A 85 4.43 -8.48 1.73
N LEU A 86 3.32 -7.75 1.49
CA LEU A 86 3.16 -6.40 2.01
C LEU A 86 2.93 -6.40 3.53
N THR A 87 2.10 -7.34 4.02
CA THR A 87 1.85 -7.52 5.45
C THR A 87 3.14 -7.80 6.19
N ASN A 88 3.89 -8.82 5.76
CA ASN A 88 5.15 -9.21 6.38
C ASN A 88 6.15 -8.04 6.44
N MET A 89 6.26 -7.25 5.38
CA MET A 89 7.16 -6.09 5.34
C MET A 89 6.83 -5.04 6.41
N PHE A 90 5.54 -4.72 6.60
CA PHE A 90 5.12 -3.79 7.64
C PHE A 90 5.23 -4.40 9.05
N GLU A 91 4.93 -5.68 9.22
CA GLU A 91 5.09 -6.38 10.50
C GLU A 91 6.56 -6.46 10.95
N GLU A 92 7.49 -6.70 10.01
CA GLU A 92 8.94 -6.62 10.26
C GLU A 92 9.40 -5.21 10.67
N ALA A 93 8.66 -4.18 10.29
CA ALA A 93 8.85 -2.80 10.73
C ALA A 93 8.18 -2.48 12.08
N GLY A 94 7.46 -3.44 12.68
CA GLY A 94 6.85 -3.34 14.00
C GLY A 94 5.37 -2.93 14.01
N PHE A 95 4.73 -2.84 12.85
CA PHE A 95 3.31 -2.50 12.75
C PHE A 95 2.40 -3.70 13.00
N ALA A 96 1.17 -3.45 13.45
CA ALA A 96 0.07 -4.38 13.21
C ALA A 96 -0.60 -4.03 11.88
N VAL A 97 -0.90 -5.02 11.05
CA VAL A 97 -1.48 -4.78 9.72
C VAL A 97 -2.95 -5.17 9.69
N VAL A 98 -3.77 -4.31 9.11
CA VAL A 98 -5.17 -4.58 8.77
C VAL A 98 -5.32 -4.51 7.26
N LEU A 99 -5.76 -5.60 6.63
CA LEU A 99 -6.08 -5.64 5.21
C LEU A 99 -7.42 -4.94 4.96
N LEU A 100 -7.48 -4.05 3.98
CA LEU A 100 -8.69 -3.30 3.63
C LEU A 100 -9.29 -3.78 2.32
N GLU A 101 -8.48 -3.84 1.26
CA GLU A 101 -8.87 -4.38 -0.05
C GLU A 101 -7.71 -5.22 -0.56
N TYR A 102 -7.97 -6.46 -0.99
CA TYR A 102 -6.92 -7.32 -1.51
C TYR A 102 -7.49 -8.49 -2.31
N VAL A 103 -6.66 -9.07 -3.17
CA VAL A 103 -6.93 -10.34 -3.83
C VAL A 103 -6.17 -11.44 -3.09
N ASP A 104 -6.85 -12.53 -2.76
CA ASP A 104 -6.21 -13.68 -2.13
C ASP A 104 -5.47 -14.57 -3.13
N GLU A 105 -4.75 -15.57 -2.63
CA GLU A 105 -3.98 -16.50 -3.45
C GLU A 105 -4.84 -17.36 -4.40
N LYS A 106 -6.17 -17.34 -4.26
CA LYS A 106 -7.13 -18.01 -5.15
C LYS A 106 -7.66 -17.07 -6.24
N GLY A 107 -7.33 -15.79 -6.19
CA GLY A 107 -7.82 -14.76 -7.11
C GLY A 107 -9.15 -14.16 -6.69
N ILE A 108 -9.58 -14.35 -5.44
CA ILE A 108 -10.84 -13.80 -4.92
C ILE A 108 -10.55 -12.43 -4.29
N PHE A 109 -11.32 -11.42 -4.70
CA PHE A 109 -11.24 -10.09 -4.11
C PHE A 109 -11.99 -10.02 -2.77
N HIS A 110 -11.32 -9.45 -1.78
CA HIS A 110 -11.83 -9.20 -0.43
C HIS A 110 -11.83 -7.70 -0.17
N GLU A 111 -12.88 -7.24 0.50
CA GLU A 111 -13.06 -5.84 0.90
C GLU A 111 -13.59 -5.81 2.33
N HIS A 112 -12.90 -5.08 3.19
CA HIS A 112 -13.34 -4.71 4.53
C HIS A 112 -13.83 -3.26 4.51
N VAL A 113 -14.71 -2.92 5.44
CA VAL A 113 -15.21 -1.54 5.54
C VAL A 113 -14.09 -0.63 6.04
N TRP A 114 -13.81 0.44 5.28
CA TRP A 114 -12.89 1.51 5.67
C TRP A 114 -13.44 2.89 5.29
N ASN A 115 -12.94 3.95 5.94
CA ASN A 115 -13.41 5.32 5.75
C ASN A 115 -12.34 6.19 5.06
N GLY A 116 -12.75 6.94 4.03
CA GLY A 116 -11.88 7.87 3.32
C GLY A 116 -11.41 9.04 4.19
N ALA A 117 -12.12 9.35 5.29
CA ALA A 117 -11.65 10.33 6.28
C ALA A 117 -10.31 9.93 6.93
N ASP A 118 -9.99 8.64 6.95
CA ASP A 118 -8.73 8.10 7.47
C ASP A 118 -7.63 8.00 6.39
N GLY A 119 -7.90 8.53 5.19
CA GLY A 119 -7.01 8.51 4.01
C GLY A 119 -7.72 7.93 2.78
N VAL A 120 -7.98 8.76 1.77
CA VAL A 120 -8.62 8.32 0.51
C VAL A 120 -7.57 7.62 -0.37
N ILE A 121 -7.89 6.41 -0.84
CA ILE A 121 -7.16 5.75 -1.92
C ILE A 121 -7.97 5.87 -3.20
N PHE A 122 -7.42 6.56 -4.19
CA PHE A 122 -8.13 6.79 -5.44
C PHE A 122 -8.35 5.48 -6.21
N ARG A 123 -7.34 4.61 -6.30
CA ARG A 123 -7.38 3.30 -7.01
C ARG A 123 -8.15 2.19 -6.30
N SER A 124 -8.91 2.51 -5.27
CA SER A 124 -9.77 1.56 -4.56
C SER A 124 -11.02 1.19 -5.37
N LYS A 125 -11.73 0.14 -4.92
CA LYS A 125 -13.06 -0.20 -5.45
C LYS A 125 -14.06 0.94 -5.27
N LYS A 126 -14.00 1.62 -4.13
CA LYS A 126 -14.95 2.68 -3.77
C LYS A 126 -14.77 3.96 -4.60
N TYR A 127 -13.53 4.37 -4.85
CA TYR A 127 -13.23 5.70 -5.39
C TYR A 127 -12.81 5.71 -6.87
N ASP A 128 -12.32 4.60 -7.43
CA ASP A 128 -11.93 4.55 -8.84
C ASP A 128 -13.15 4.23 -9.73
N PRO A 129 -13.58 5.13 -10.64
CA PRO A 129 -14.73 4.86 -11.51
C PRO A 129 -14.59 3.59 -12.35
N ARG A 130 -13.35 3.16 -12.64
CA ARG A 130 -13.10 1.92 -13.39
C ARG A 130 -13.40 0.66 -12.58
N ASN A 131 -13.36 0.75 -11.25
CA ASN A 131 -13.59 -0.39 -10.35
C ASN A 131 -15.05 -0.46 -9.85
N GLN A 132 -15.94 0.43 -10.31
CA GLN A 132 -17.34 0.50 -9.88
C GLN A 132 -18.31 -0.35 -10.73
N GLY A 133 -17.83 -0.98 -11.81
CA GLY A 133 -18.63 -1.90 -12.63
C GLY A 133 -18.77 -3.29 -12.01
N ASP A 134 -19.35 -4.23 -12.75
CA ASP A 134 -19.54 -5.62 -12.33
C ASP A 134 -18.21 -6.37 -12.09
N LYS A 135 -17.11 -5.83 -12.62
CA LYS A 135 -15.76 -6.37 -12.49
C LYS A 135 -14.77 -5.27 -12.13
N LEU A 136 -13.81 -5.62 -11.29
CA LEU A 136 -12.65 -4.79 -11.03
C LEU A 136 -11.77 -4.73 -12.28
N VAL A 137 -11.19 -3.57 -12.55
CA VAL A 137 -10.34 -3.34 -13.73
C VAL A 137 -8.90 -3.08 -13.30
N PHE A 138 -8.71 -2.29 -12.26
CA PHE A 138 -7.40 -1.92 -11.77
C PHE A 138 -7.45 -1.72 -10.24
N PRO A 139 -7.69 -2.79 -9.47
CA PRO A 139 -7.73 -2.70 -8.01
C PRO A 139 -6.32 -2.51 -7.43
N SER A 140 -6.27 -1.95 -6.23
CA SER A 140 -5.09 -1.91 -5.38
C SER A 140 -5.20 -2.92 -4.24
N LEU A 141 -4.06 -3.43 -3.80
CA LEU A 141 -3.89 -4.01 -2.47
C LEU A 141 -3.78 -2.84 -1.48
N ILE A 142 -4.68 -2.76 -0.51
CA ILE A 142 -4.77 -1.68 0.46
C ILE A 142 -4.66 -2.24 1.88
N VAL A 143 -3.77 -1.64 2.68
CA VAL A 143 -3.57 -1.99 4.08
C VAL A 143 -3.47 -0.75 4.96
N ASP A 144 -3.90 -0.88 6.21
CA ASP A 144 -3.52 0.02 7.29
C ASP A 144 -2.44 -0.66 8.14
N ALA A 145 -1.24 -0.08 8.19
CA ALA A 145 -0.17 -0.46 9.09
C ALA A 145 -0.22 0.43 10.34
N ILE A 146 -0.66 -0.13 11.46
CA ILE A 146 -0.99 0.58 12.71
C ILE A 146 0.18 0.48 13.70
N LYS A 147 0.61 1.63 14.21
CA LYS A 147 1.60 1.71 15.30
C LYS A 147 0.93 1.38 16.63
N LYS A 148 1.47 0.39 17.35
CA LYS A 148 1.02 0.04 18.70
C LYS A 148 1.47 1.07 19.74
#